data_AF-A0A7D5MC59-F1
#
_entry.id   AF-A0A7D5MC59-F1
#
_cell.length_a   1.000
_cell.length_b   1.000
_cell.length_c   1.000
_cell.angle_alpha   90.00
_cell.angle_beta   90.00
_cell.angle_gamma   90.00
#
_symmetry.space_group_name_H-M   'P 1'
#
loop_
_entity.id
_entity.type
_entity.pdbx_description
1 polymer ?
#
loop_
_entity_poly.entity_id
_entity_poly.type
_entity_poly.pdbx_seq_one_letter_code
_entity_poly.pdbx_strand_id
1 'polypeptide(L)'
;MDMSTHEKTQMRLFRMILDQGPLTLYTANASLDVPIGTIHRHIKELASSKKIKIYRDSESGRKKIPYGPTLVGIIHFYRFDKTIQERLESYFLNWFEFDDFISELKEEGFTEQNLAKPKETKTLFKKYVHYFAGVEDQIDSLRNPNVIPRNILLYIGEFLLALRPEYMKIWEDLYGKMPVIRKNADEYMESTIEFYKLLKKKTRLKST
;
A
#
# COMPACT_ATOMS: atom_id res chain seq x y z
N MET A 1 -8.12 17.46 -8.09
CA MET A 1 -9.17 17.16 -7.10
C MET A 1 -8.89 18.07 -5.91
N ASP A 2 -9.85 18.89 -5.48
CA ASP A 2 -9.66 19.76 -4.32
C ASP A 2 -9.79 18.94 -3.04
N MET A 3 -8.68 18.75 -2.34
CA MET A 3 -8.66 18.08 -1.04
C MET A 3 -9.27 18.98 0.04
N SER A 4 -10.09 18.38 0.91
CA SER A 4 -10.58 19.02 2.12
C SER A 4 -9.43 19.41 3.06
N THR A 5 -9.66 20.37 3.95
CA THR A 5 -8.69 20.74 5.00
C THR A 5 -8.29 19.55 5.88
N HIS A 6 -9.24 18.62 6.07
CA HIS A 6 -9.02 17.38 6.81
C HIS A 6 -7.98 16.49 6.10
N GLU A 7 -8.17 16.22 4.81
CA GLU A 7 -7.25 15.40 4.02
C GLU A 7 -5.89 16.07 3.84
N LYS A 8 -5.84 17.40 3.71
CA LYS A 8 -4.59 18.17 3.65
C LYS A 8 -3.78 17.99 4.93
N THR A 9 -4.43 18.01 6.09
CA THR A 9 -3.76 17.80 7.38
C THR A 9 -3.23 16.36 7.50
N GLN A 10 -4.02 15.36 7.11
CA GLN A 10 -3.58 13.97 7.11
C GLN A 10 -2.38 13.74 6.17
N MET A 11 -2.41 14.32 4.96
CA MET A 11 -1.31 14.24 4.00
C MET A 11 -0.05 14.93 4.53
N ARG A 12 -0.19 16.10 5.17
CA ARG A 12 0.95 16.79 5.78
C ARG A 12 1.58 15.98 6.91
N LEU A 13 0.77 15.37 7.78
CA LEU A 13 1.23 14.47 8.83
C LEU A 13 1.95 13.25 8.25
N PHE A 14 1.39 12.63 7.22
CA PHE A 14 2.01 11.48 6.57
C PHE A 14 3.33 11.84 5.89
N ARG A 15 3.40 13.00 5.24
CA ARG A 15 4.65 13.50 4.64
C ARG A 15 5.71 13.77 5.70
N MET A 16 5.33 14.33 6.85
CA MET A 16 6.26 14.50 7.97
C MET A 16 6.82 13.18 8.47
N ILE A 17 5.99 12.12 8.55
CA ILE A 17 6.49 10.77 8.84
C ILE A 17 7.54 10.39 7.79
N LEU A 18 7.20 10.43 6.50
CA LEU A 18 8.13 10.02 5.44
C LEU A 18 9.46 10.81 5.44
N ASP A 19 9.40 12.12 5.69
CA ASP A 19 10.56 13.02 5.64
C ASP A 19 11.45 12.95 6.88
N GLN A 20 10.87 12.77 8.08
CA GLN A 20 11.57 12.96 9.36
C GLN A 20 11.82 11.64 10.10
N GLY A 21 11.28 10.52 9.62
CA GLY A 21 11.28 9.25 10.33
C GLY A 21 10.08 9.12 11.27
N PRO A 22 10.11 8.17 12.23
CA PRO A 22 8.96 7.91 13.10
C PRO A 22 8.48 9.16 13.84
N LEU A 23 7.24 9.55 13.58
CA LEU A 23 6.66 10.78 14.11
C LEU A 23 5.96 10.50 15.43
N THR A 24 6.17 11.36 16.42
CA THR A 24 5.42 11.33 17.69
C THR A 24 4.40 12.46 17.70
N LEU A 25 3.36 12.35 18.54
CA LEU A 25 2.39 13.44 18.72
C LEU A 25 3.07 14.77 19.08
N TYR A 26 4.14 14.72 19.88
CA TYR A 26 4.88 15.91 20.32
C TYR A 26 5.71 16.55 19.19
N THR A 27 6.40 15.74 18.38
CA THR A 27 7.16 16.26 17.23
C THR A 27 6.24 16.79 16.14
N ALA A 28 5.06 16.18 15.97
CA ALA A 28 4.00 16.71 15.11
C ALA A 28 3.51 18.08 15.60
N ASN A 29 3.19 18.20 16.89
CA ASN A 29 2.69 19.46 17.47
C ASN A 29 3.73 20.59 17.45
N ALA A 30 5.01 20.27 17.57
CA ALA A 30 6.07 21.28 17.48
C ALA A 30 6.26 21.84 16.06
N SER A 31 5.84 21.10 15.02
CA SER A 31 6.08 21.45 13.61
C SER A 31 4.83 21.93 12.87
N LEU A 32 3.65 21.74 13.45
CA LEU A 32 2.37 22.06 12.85
C LEU A 32 1.67 23.17 13.63
N ASP A 33 1.21 24.18 12.91
CA ASP A 33 0.29 25.20 13.43
C ASP A 33 -1.15 24.64 13.45
N VAL A 34 -1.34 23.57 14.22
CA VAL A 34 -2.61 22.84 14.37
C VAL A 34 -2.77 22.43 15.83
N PRO A 35 -3.96 22.57 16.45
CA PRO A 35 -4.14 22.16 17.84
C PRO A 35 -3.79 20.69 18.08
N ILE A 36 -3.09 20.39 19.19
CA ILE A 36 -2.63 19.04 19.54
C ILE A 36 -3.75 17.99 19.54
N GLY A 37 -4.96 18.37 19.98
CA GLY A 37 -6.13 17.49 19.96
C GLY A 37 -6.57 17.10 18.54
N THR A 38 -6.47 18.02 17.60
CA THR A 38 -6.74 17.78 16.16
C THR A 38 -5.67 16.87 15.55
N ILE A 39 -4.40 17.09 15.87
CA ILE A 39 -3.30 16.21 15.44
C ILE A 39 -3.51 14.78 15.96
N HIS A 40 -3.84 14.64 17.25
CA HIS A 40 -4.09 13.33 17.86
C HIS A 40 -5.26 12.60 17.18
N ARG A 41 -6.34 13.31 16.86
CA ARG A 41 -7.48 12.75 16.10
C ARG A 41 -7.05 12.23 14.73
N HIS A 42 -6.29 13.01 13.97
CA HIS A 42 -5.81 12.58 12.66
C HIS A 42 -4.85 11.39 12.73
N ILE A 43 -3.93 11.37 13.71
CA ILE A 43 -3.06 10.19 13.95
C ILE A 43 -3.91 8.96 14.24
N LYS A 44 -4.94 9.07 15.08
CA LYS A 44 -5.84 7.95 15.39
C LYS A 44 -6.57 7.45 14.16
N GLU A 45 -7.07 8.34 13.30
CA GLU A 45 -7.76 8.00 12.05
C GLU A 45 -6.82 7.34 11.02
N LEU A 46 -5.60 7.87 10.87
CA LEU A 46 -4.57 7.29 10.02
C LEU A 46 -4.19 5.88 10.51
N ALA A 47 -4.04 5.69 11.82
CA ALA A 47 -3.73 4.40 12.42
C ALA A 47 -4.90 3.41 12.28
N SER A 48 -6.14 3.84 12.56
CA SER A 48 -7.32 2.97 12.42
C SER A 48 -7.56 2.54 10.98
N SER A 49 -7.21 3.40 10.01
CA SER A 49 -7.26 3.08 8.58
C SER A 49 -5.97 2.43 8.07
N LYS A 50 -5.09 1.97 8.98
CA LYS A 50 -3.83 1.26 8.71
C LYS A 50 -2.88 2.01 7.78
N LYS A 51 -2.96 3.34 7.67
CA LYS A 51 -2.03 4.15 6.87
C LYS A 51 -0.72 4.44 7.61
N ILE A 52 -0.76 4.42 8.93
CA ILE A 52 0.41 4.51 9.80
C ILE A 52 0.30 3.42 10.86
N LYS A 53 1.43 3.02 11.44
CA LYS A 53 1.47 2.09 12.57
C LYS A 53 2.51 2.53 13.58
N ILE A 54 2.42 1.98 14.78
CA ILE A 54 3.43 2.19 15.82
C ILE A 54 4.66 1.38 15.43
N TYR A 55 5.82 2.03 15.38
CA TYR A 55 7.11 1.38 15.16
C TYR A 55 7.74 1.08 16.51
N ARG A 56 8.46 -0.03 16.63
CA ARG A 56 9.23 -0.33 17.83
C ARG A 56 10.45 0.58 17.87
N ASP A 57 10.59 1.31 18.95
CA ASP A 57 11.77 2.11 19.19
C ASP A 57 12.71 1.37 20.13
N SER A 58 13.99 1.28 19.78
CA SER A 58 15.03 0.75 20.66
C SER A 58 15.44 1.74 21.75
N GLU A 59 15.12 3.04 21.60
CA GLU A 59 15.75 4.08 22.44
C GLU A 59 14.80 5.05 23.17
N SER A 60 13.51 5.14 22.84
CA SER A 60 12.63 6.08 23.53
C SER A 60 11.97 5.51 24.79
N GLY A 61 12.24 6.14 25.93
CA GLY A 61 11.56 5.83 27.19
C GLY A 61 10.03 5.87 27.06
N ARG A 62 9.34 5.17 27.97
CA ARG A 62 7.89 4.84 28.04
C ARG A 62 6.82 5.89 27.66
N LYS A 63 7.16 7.12 27.23
CA LYS A 63 6.24 8.25 27.07
C LYS A 63 6.00 8.75 25.63
N LYS A 64 6.76 8.31 24.62
CA LYS A 64 6.55 8.77 23.23
C LYS A 64 6.21 7.58 22.34
N ILE A 65 5.05 7.62 21.69
CA ILE A 65 4.62 6.59 20.72
C ILE A 65 5.09 7.07 19.34
N PRO A 66 6.04 6.36 18.69
CA PRO A 66 6.52 6.71 17.36
C PRO A 66 5.68 6.01 16.29
N TYR A 67 5.18 6.79 15.34
CA TYR A 67 4.38 6.33 14.22
C TYR A 67 5.19 6.37 12.92
N GLY A 68 5.30 5.23 12.26
CA GLY A 68 5.88 5.13 10.92
C GLY A 68 4.84 4.79 9.85
N PRO A 69 5.23 4.79 8.57
CA PRO A 69 4.33 4.54 7.46
C PRO A 69 3.99 3.05 7.38
N THR A 70 2.87 2.75 6.75
CA THR A 70 2.59 1.41 6.21
C THR A 70 2.66 1.47 4.68
N LEU A 71 2.75 0.31 4.03
CA LEU A 71 2.63 0.21 2.58
C LEU A 71 1.26 0.72 2.09
N VAL A 72 0.20 0.40 2.84
CA VAL A 72 -1.15 0.93 2.58
C VAL A 72 -1.16 2.47 2.61
N GLY A 73 -0.49 3.09 3.59
CA GLY A 73 -0.37 4.54 3.66
C GLY A 73 0.41 5.13 2.50
N ILE A 74 1.54 4.51 2.15
CA ILE A 74 2.38 4.94 1.03
C ILE A 74 1.60 4.86 -0.29
N ILE A 75 0.95 3.73 -0.58
CA ILE A 75 0.12 3.52 -1.76
C ILE A 75 -1.01 4.57 -1.82
N HIS A 76 -1.70 4.79 -0.70
CA HIS A 76 -2.79 5.75 -0.63
C HIS A 76 -2.32 7.18 -0.95
N PHE A 77 -1.32 7.69 -0.22
CA PHE A 77 -0.89 9.09 -0.38
C PHE A 77 -0.07 9.32 -1.66
N TYR A 78 0.58 8.29 -2.20
CA TYR A 78 1.24 8.36 -3.51
C TYR A 78 0.29 8.84 -4.62
N ARG A 79 -1.00 8.48 -4.55
CA ARG A 79 -2.03 8.87 -5.54
C ARG A 79 -2.32 10.38 -5.54
N PHE A 80 -2.16 11.05 -4.40
CA PHE A 80 -2.58 12.42 -4.20
C PHE A 80 -1.42 13.42 -4.08
N ASP A 81 -0.21 12.93 -3.81
CA ASP A 81 0.95 13.74 -3.47
C ASP A 81 2.13 13.53 -4.45
N LYS A 82 2.33 14.49 -5.36
CA LYS A 82 3.45 14.45 -6.33
C LYS A 82 4.82 14.41 -5.66
N THR A 83 4.99 15.06 -4.50
CA THR A 83 6.27 15.02 -3.78
C THR A 83 6.58 13.59 -3.32
N ILE A 84 5.55 12.84 -2.89
CA ILE A 84 5.71 11.43 -2.56
C ILE A 84 6.12 10.61 -3.78
N GLN A 85 5.52 10.88 -4.94
CA GLN A 85 5.86 10.18 -6.18
C GLN A 85 7.32 10.40 -6.60
N GLU A 86 7.78 11.64 -6.52
CA GLU A 86 9.14 12.06 -6.92
C GLU A 86 10.21 11.51 -5.97
N ARG A 87 9.92 11.45 -4.66
CA ARG A 87 10.89 11.08 -3.62
C ARG A 87 10.77 9.64 -3.13
N LEU A 88 9.88 8.83 -3.71
CA LEU A 88 9.54 7.49 -3.22
C LEU A 88 10.76 6.57 -3.00
N GLU A 89 11.74 6.59 -3.90
CA GLU A 89 12.95 5.77 -3.75
C GLU A 89 13.82 6.22 -2.56
N SER A 90 13.86 7.53 -2.28
CA SER A 90 14.55 8.07 -1.11
C SER A 90 13.83 7.65 0.17
N TYR A 91 12.50 7.71 0.17
CA TYR A 91 11.71 7.25 1.32
C TYR A 91 11.90 5.76 1.58
N PHE A 92 11.92 4.94 0.53
CA PHE A 92 12.24 3.52 0.68
C PHE A 92 13.57 3.32 1.41
N LEU A 93 14.64 3.99 0.98
CA LEU A 93 15.96 3.82 1.58
C LEU A 93 16.01 4.27 3.04
N ASN A 94 15.34 5.38 3.37
CA ASN A 94 15.26 5.88 4.75
C ASN A 94 14.50 4.89 5.64
N TRP A 95 13.39 4.33 5.14
CA TRP A 95 12.56 3.43 5.94
C TRP A 95 13.06 1.98 5.97
N PHE A 96 14.00 1.64 5.09
CA PHE A 96 14.59 0.30 5.01
C PHE A 96 15.44 -0.08 6.24
N GLU A 97 15.76 0.88 7.12
CA GLU A 97 16.48 0.60 8.37
C GLU A 97 15.57 0.11 9.51
N PHE A 98 14.25 0.16 9.35
CA PHE A 98 13.28 -0.21 10.39
C PHE A 98 12.72 -1.62 10.17
N ASP A 99 12.90 -2.50 11.15
CA ASP A 99 12.42 -3.89 11.12
C ASP A 99 10.91 -4.00 10.84
N ASP A 100 10.10 -3.09 11.41
CA ASP A 100 8.67 -3.04 11.19
C ASP A 100 8.31 -2.77 9.71
N PHE A 101 9.10 -1.97 8.99
CA PHE A 101 8.91 -1.71 7.57
C PHE A 101 9.37 -2.90 6.72
N ILE A 102 10.52 -3.48 7.06
CA ILE A 102 11.06 -4.68 6.40
C ILE A 102 10.08 -5.86 6.53
N SER A 103 9.50 -6.08 7.72
CA SER A 103 8.52 -7.14 7.96
C SER A 103 7.31 -7.00 7.04
N GLU A 104 6.81 -5.78 6.85
CA GLU A 104 5.66 -5.52 5.96
C GLU A 104 6.01 -5.76 4.49
N LEU A 105 7.22 -5.40 4.05
CA LEU A 105 7.71 -5.75 2.72
C LEU A 105 7.75 -7.27 2.51
N LYS A 106 8.17 -8.04 3.52
CA LYS A 106 8.19 -9.51 3.43
C LYS A 106 6.80 -10.10 3.31
N GLU A 107 5.83 -9.57 4.05
CA GLU A 107 4.41 -9.96 3.95
C GLU A 107 3.84 -9.73 2.54
N GLU A 108 4.25 -8.64 1.89
CA GLU A 108 3.87 -8.32 0.50
C GLU A 108 4.69 -9.07 -0.57
N GLY A 109 5.63 -9.93 -0.15
CA GLY A 109 6.35 -10.82 -1.07
C GLY A 109 7.73 -10.35 -1.52
N PHE A 110 8.29 -9.32 -0.90
CA PHE A 110 9.70 -8.99 -1.09
C PHE A 110 10.56 -10.04 -0.38
N THR A 111 11.32 -10.81 -1.16
CA THR A 111 12.14 -11.91 -0.63
C THR A 111 13.43 -11.42 0.02
N GLU A 112 14.07 -12.24 0.84
CA GLU A 112 15.41 -11.96 1.38
C GLU A 112 16.42 -11.61 0.28
N GLN A 113 16.32 -12.26 -0.89
CA GLN A 113 17.18 -11.95 -2.04
C GLN A 113 16.94 -10.54 -2.60
N ASN A 114 15.67 -10.11 -2.66
CA ASN A 114 15.35 -8.74 -3.04
C ASN A 114 15.88 -7.77 -1.98
N LEU A 115 15.64 -8.04 -0.70
CA LEU A 115 15.98 -7.16 0.42
C LEU A 115 17.50 -7.05 0.65
N ALA A 116 18.27 -8.09 0.31
CA ALA A 116 19.74 -8.06 0.36
C ALA A 116 20.38 -7.06 -0.63
N LYS A 117 19.60 -6.50 -1.57
CA LYS A 117 20.08 -5.54 -2.58
C LYS A 117 19.29 -4.23 -2.58
N PRO A 118 19.32 -3.42 -1.51
CA PRO A 118 18.40 -2.28 -1.31
C PRO A 118 18.36 -1.27 -2.49
N LYS A 119 19.52 -1.07 -3.14
CA LYS A 119 19.63 -0.19 -4.31
C LYS A 119 18.83 -0.67 -5.53
N GLU A 120 18.71 -1.97 -5.71
CA GLU A 120 17.87 -2.58 -6.76
C GLU A 120 16.41 -2.70 -6.29
N THR A 121 16.21 -3.04 -5.02
CA THR A 121 14.88 -3.18 -4.40
C THR A 121 14.07 -1.90 -4.47
N LYS A 122 14.69 -0.73 -4.30
CA LYS A 122 13.97 0.56 -4.34
C LYS A 122 13.24 0.79 -5.67
N THR A 123 13.79 0.29 -6.78
CA THR A 123 13.14 0.40 -8.10
C THR A 123 11.98 -0.58 -8.22
N LEU A 124 12.12 -1.80 -7.68
CA LEU A 124 11.02 -2.75 -7.59
C LEU A 124 9.89 -2.23 -6.69
N PHE A 125 10.25 -1.63 -5.55
CA PHE A 125 9.33 -0.98 -4.62
C PHE A 125 8.56 0.16 -5.28
N LYS A 126 9.25 1.03 -6.03
CA LYS A 126 8.60 2.10 -6.80
C LYS A 126 7.56 1.56 -7.78
N LYS A 127 7.88 0.48 -8.49
CA LYS A 127 6.96 -0.21 -9.40
C LYS A 127 5.76 -0.79 -8.66
N TYR A 128 6.00 -1.48 -7.55
CA TYR A 128 4.96 -2.05 -6.69
C TYR A 128 3.98 -0.96 -6.23
N VAL A 129 4.47 0.13 -5.62
CA VAL A 129 3.62 1.23 -5.15
C VAL A 129 2.84 1.86 -6.29
N HIS A 130 3.49 2.13 -7.42
CA HIS A 130 2.83 2.72 -8.58
C HIS A 130 1.72 1.82 -9.13
N TYR A 131 1.97 0.50 -9.21
CA TYR A 131 0.99 -0.47 -9.67
C TYR A 131 -0.23 -0.52 -8.75
N PHE A 132 -0.03 -0.74 -7.45
CA PHE A 132 -1.14 -0.85 -6.49
C PHE A 132 -1.86 0.48 -6.27
N ALA A 133 -1.19 1.63 -6.42
CA ALA A 133 -1.85 2.93 -6.47
C ALA A 133 -2.84 3.03 -7.65
N GLY A 134 -2.44 2.53 -8.83
CA GLY A 134 -3.31 2.43 -9.99
C GLY A 134 -4.48 1.45 -9.78
N VAL A 135 -4.26 0.35 -9.05
CA VAL A 135 -5.33 -0.60 -8.67
C VAL A 135 -6.38 0.10 -7.81
N GLU A 136 -5.96 0.87 -6.81
CA GLU A 136 -6.90 1.66 -6.01
C GLU A 136 -7.68 2.70 -6.85
N ASP A 137 -7.02 3.35 -7.81
CA ASP A 137 -7.71 4.27 -8.73
C ASP A 137 -8.81 3.56 -9.53
N GLN A 138 -8.57 2.31 -9.96
CA GLN A 138 -9.62 1.51 -10.61
C GLN A 138 -10.75 1.16 -9.64
N ILE A 139 -10.44 0.78 -8.40
CA ILE A 139 -11.45 0.44 -7.38
C ILE A 139 -12.34 1.65 -7.07
N ASP A 140 -11.74 2.83 -6.89
CA ASP A 140 -12.46 4.07 -6.58
C ASP A 140 -13.34 4.54 -7.75
N SER A 141 -13.07 4.07 -8.97
CA SER A 141 -13.92 4.33 -10.14
C SER A 141 -15.17 3.45 -10.21
N LEU A 142 -15.25 2.39 -9.41
CA LEU A 142 -16.39 1.48 -9.39
C LEU A 142 -17.60 2.14 -8.71
N ARG A 143 -18.80 1.73 -9.13
CA ARG A 143 -20.04 2.14 -8.47
C ARG A 143 -20.25 1.33 -7.20
N ASN A 144 -20.24 2.00 -6.04
CA ASN A 144 -20.45 1.40 -4.71
C ASN A 144 -19.44 0.30 -4.34
N PRO A 145 -18.12 0.54 -4.36
CA PRO A 145 -17.12 -0.48 -4.06
C PRO A 145 -17.29 -1.08 -2.65
N ASN A 146 -17.83 -0.31 -1.70
CA ASN A 146 -17.98 -0.69 -0.30
C ASN A 146 -18.86 -1.92 -0.03
N VAL A 147 -19.69 -2.35 -1.00
CA VAL A 147 -20.51 -3.57 -0.85
C VAL A 147 -19.78 -4.84 -1.29
N ILE A 148 -18.62 -4.70 -1.93
CA ILE A 148 -17.84 -5.80 -2.47
C ILE A 148 -16.69 -6.12 -1.50
N PRO A 149 -16.44 -7.39 -1.16
CA PRO A 149 -15.28 -7.79 -0.37
C PRO A 149 -13.97 -7.29 -0.95
N ARG A 150 -13.05 -6.86 -0.07
CA ARG A 150 -11.80 -6.19 -0.46
C ARG A 150 -10.92 -7.02 -1.38
N ASN A 151 -10.81 -8.32 -1.16
CA ASN A 151 -10.05 -9.23 -2.03
C ASN A 151 -10.62 -9.28 -3.45
N ILE A 152 -11.95 -9.21 -3.60
CA ILE A 152 -12.62 -9.15 -4.91
C ILE A 152 -12.37 -7.79 -5.57
N LEU A 153 -12.41 -6.70 -4.80
CA LEU A 153 -12.08 -5.37 -5.32
C LEU A 153 -10.66 -5.28 -5.85
N LEU A 154 -9.67 -5.80 -5.11
CA LEU A 154 -8.28 -5.85 -5.55
C LEU A 154 -8.15 -6.59 -6.87
N TYR A 155 -8.78 -7.76 -6.98
CA TYR A 155 -8.79 -8.53 -8.23
C TYR A 155 -9.41 -7.76 -9.41
N ILE A 156 -10.58 -7.14 -9.21
CA ILE A 156 -11.23 -6.34 -10.25
C ILE A 156 -10.33 -5.17 -10.66
N GLY A 157 -9.75 -4.47 -9.69
CA GLY A 157 -8.86 -3.34 -9.94
C GLY A 157 -7.61 -3.76 -10.72
N GLU A 158 -6.97 -4.86 -10.33
CA GLU A 158 -5.82 -5.44 -11.04
C GLU A 158 -6.18 -5.82 -12.47
N PHE A 159 -7.30 -6.52 -12.67
CA PHE A 159 -7.76 -6.92 -13.99
C PHE A 159 -8.01 -5.70 -14.89
N LEU A 160 -8.73 -4.69 -14.40
CA LEU A 160 -9.00 -3.47 -15.15
C LEU A 160 -7.73 -2.68 -15.47
N LEU A 161 -6.76 -2.66 -14.55
CA LEU A 161 -5.50 -1.95 -14.72
C LEU A 161 -4.59 -2.66 -15.74
N ALA A 162 -4.50 -3.99 -15.68
CA ALA A 162 -3.68 -4.79 -16.58
C ALA A 162 -4.13 -4.74 -18.05
N LEU A 163 -5.36 -4.32 -18.33
CA LEU A 163 -5.80 -4.01 -19.71
C LEU A 163 -5.01 -2.85 -20.35
N ARG A 164 -4.30 -2.06 -19.55
CA ARG A 164 -3.44 -0.97 -20.03
C ARG A 164 -2.01 -1.47 -20.25
N PRO A 165 -1.44 -1.34 -21.46
CA PRO A 165 -0.13 -1.91 -21.78
C PRO A 165 1.02 -1.46 -20.87
N GLU A 166 0.99 -0.22 -20.38
CA GLU A 166 2.01 0.31 -19.47
C GLU A 166 2.00 -0.37 -18.10
N TYR A 167 0.82 -0.69 -17.57
CA TYR A 167 0.68 -1.38 -16.29
C TYR A 167 0.89 -2.88 -16.44
N MET A 168 0.56 -3.48 -17.58
CA MET A 168 0.85 -4.89 -17.86
C MET A 168 2.35 -5.17 -17.79
N LYS A 169 3.20 -4.32 -18.38
CA LYS A 169 4.66 -4.46 -18.29
C LYS A 169 5.18 -4.37 -16.85
N ILE A 170 4.55 -3.53 -16.03
CA ILE A 170 4.90 -3.43 -14.61
C ILE A 170 4.49 -4.70 -13.88
N TRP A 171 3.28 -5.19 -14.12
CA TRP A 171 2.77 -6.44 -13.55
C TRP A 171 3.64 -7.63 -13.91
N GLU A 172 4.06 -7.77 -15.17
CA GLU A 172 4.96 -8.85 -15.63
C GLU A 172 6.30 -8.83 -14.87
N ASP A 173 6.85 -7.64 -14.63
CA ASP A 173 8.10 -7.50 -13.87
C ASP A 173 7.91 -7.87 -12.39
N LEU A 174 6.77 -7.47 -11.79
CA LEU A 174 6.40 -7.85 -10.42
C LEU A 174 6.21 -9.38 -10.31
N TYR A 175 5.43 -9.98 -11.20
CA TYR A 175 5.23 -11.45 -11.29
C TYR A 175 6.57 -12.18 -11.51
N GLY A 176 7.48 -11.61 -12.30
CA GLY A 176 8.82 -12.13 -12.55
C GLY A 176 9.73 -12.12 -11.32
N LYS A 177 9.64 -11.07 -10.49
CA LYS A 177 10.61 -10.78 -9.42
C LYS A 177 10.10 -11.01 -7.99
N MET A 178 8.80 -11.20 -7.81
CA MET A 178 8.16 -11.39 -6.50
C MET A 178 7.41 -12.73 -6.49
N PRO A 179 8.03 -13.80 -5.93
CA PRO A 179 7.47 -15.15 -5.93
C PRO A 179 6.10 -15.28 -5.26
N VAL A 180 5.81 -14.47 -4.24
CA VAL A 180 4.50 -14.48 -3.57
C VAL A 180 3.41 -13.94 -4.49
N ILE A 181 3.67 -12.85 -5.23
CA ILE A 181 2.74 -12.33 -6.24
C ILE A 181 2.48 -13.38 -7.30
N ARG A 182 3.53 -14.04 -7.80
CA ARG A 182 3.40 -15.16 -8.75
C ARG A 182 2.51 -16.26 -8.21
N LYS A 183 2.81 -16.77 -7.01
CA LYS A 183 2.06 -17.85 -6.37
C LYS A 183 0.58 -17.48 -6.23
N ASN A 184 0.28 -16.28 -5.72
CA ASN A 184 -1.10 -15.84 -5.53
C ASN A 184 -1.86 -15.73 -6.86
N ALA A 185 -1.20 -15.24 -7.92
CA ALA A 185 -1.78 -15.16 -9.25
C ALA A 185 -2.05 -16.56 -9.85
N ASP A 186 -1.08 -17.48 -9.71
CA ASP A 186 -1.21 -18.85 -10.22
C ASP A 186 -2.34 -19.60 -9.50
N GLU A 187 -2.38 -19.57 -8.17
CA GLU A 187 -3.44 -20.19 -7.36
C GLU A 187 -4.83 -19.64 -7.70
N TYR A 188 -4.91 -18.33 -7.98
CA TYR A 188 -6.16 -17.70 -8.40
C TYR A 188 -6.60 -18.18 -9.79
N MET A 189 -5.67 -18.22 -10.76
CA MET A 189 -5.96 -18.69 -12.11
C MET A 189 -6.45 -20.14 -12.10
N GLU A 190 -5.79 -21.01 -11.34
CA GLU A 190 -6.18 -22.41 -11.17
C GLU A 190 -7.59 -22.52 -10.55
N SER A 191 -7.84 -21.79 -9.46
CA SER A 191 -9.15 -21.77 -8.79
C SER A 191 -10.27 -21.29 -9.72
N THR A 192 -9.98 -20.27 -10.54
CA THR A 192 -10.91 -19.73 -11.53
C THR A 192 -11.22 -20.73 -12.64
N ILE A 193 -10.19 -21.42 -13.15
CA ILE A 193 -10.35 -22.50 -14.15
C ILE A 193 -11.23 -23.62 -13.60
N GLU A 194 -10.99 -24.06 -12.36
CA GLU A 194 -11.79 -25.11 -11.71
C GLU A 194 -13.25 -24.66 -11.51
N PHE A 195 -13.48 -23.42 -11.08
CA PHE A 195 -14.82 -22.85 -10.97
C PHE A 195 -15.57 -22.89 -12.31
N TYR A 196 -14.94 -22.47 -13.42
CA TYR A 196 -15.56 -22.51 -14.74
C TYR A 196 -15.83 -23.94 -15.24
N LYS A 197 -14.94 -24.91 -14.96
CA LYS A 197 -15.17 -26.34 -15.26
C LYS A 197 -16.43 -26.85 -14.53
N LEU A 198 -16.57 -26.52 -13.25
CA LEU A 198 -17.73 -26.91 -12.44
C LEU A 198 -19.03 -26.29 -12.98
N LEU A 199 -19.02 -25.00 -13.34
CA LEU A 199 -20.17 -24.33 -13.94
C LEU A 199 -20.60 -25.01 -15.24
N LYS A 200 -19.65 -25.29 -16.15
CA LYS A 200 -19.91 -25.96 -17.44
C LYS A 200 -20.50 -27.36 -17.26
N LYS A 201 -20.05 -28.10 -16.25
CA LYS A 201 -20.60 -29.43 -15.91
C LYS A 201 -22.06 -29.32 -15.43
N LYS A 202 -22.36 -28.33 -14.57
CA LYS A 202 -23.72 -28.10 -14.05
C LYS A 202 -24.70 -27.60 -15.11
N THR A 203 -24.29 -26.75 -16.05
CA THR A 203 -25.15 -26.30 -17.15
C THR A 203 -25.46 -27.43 -18.12
N ARG A 204 -24.48 -28.29 -18.44
CA ARG A 204 -24.71 -29.49 -19.28
C ARG A 204 -25.71 -30.48 -18.67
N LEU A 205 -25.70 -30.65 -17.34
CA LEU A 205 -26.61 -31.54 -16.61
C LEU A 205 -28.05 -30.99 -16.50
N LYS A 206 -28.27 -29.68 -16.68
CA LYS A 206 -29.61 -29.06 -16.68
C LYS A 206 -30.27 -29.03 -18.07
N SER A 207 -29.54 -29.41 -19.11
CA SER A 207 -29.98 -29.41 -20.52
C SER A 207 -30.27 -30.81 -21.08
N THR A 208 -30.33 -31.82 -20.20
CA THR A 208 -30.76 -33.21 -20.45
C THR A 208 -31.84 -33.55 -19.44
#